data_AF-A0A351MLA5-F1
#
_entry.id   AF-A0A351MLA5-F1
#
_cell.length_a   1.000
_cell.length_b   1.000
_cell.length_c   1.000
_cell.angle_alpha   90.00
_cell.angle_beta   90.00
_cell.angle_gamma   90.00
#
_symmetry.space_group_name_H-M   'P 1'
#
loop_
_entity.id
_entity.type
_entity.pdbx_description
1 polymer ?
#
loop_
_entity_poly.entity_id
_entity_poly.type
_entity_poly.pdbx_seq_one_letter_code
_entity_poly.pdbx_strand_id
1 'polypeptide(L)'
;LAPWPRAEPLADLQRLAEGGSVPALRGYLRLLNLSDLDMATRSQRFVAARPLATGVEEKRALVQALGAVATVEALQTLESVMDEEPAVVEDAARSVVTVGTALRGTNPDEVRGVATNARELARDRRLVGDLNVLIDSVSAGFDAVLDWLISPIYAEAGKDHIALHDQAFAPEQAGADVTWTPIAGDAANSGAVVFDGLPFHGDQRVIYAKAEIYAPAAMTVQAQTGSDDGIKVWVNGEVVHSFNNSRALTVNQDTFNISLNEGWNPVLIKVSQGGGNWSFNLRLRDTDGVKVEGLRSRAQ
;
A
#
# COMPACT_ATOMS: atom_id res chain seq x y z
N LEU A 1 -13.81 42.10 0.94
CA LEU A 1 -12.70 42.11 1.92
C LEU A 1 -11.39 42.04 1.13
N ALA A 2 -10.54 43.06 1.23
CA ALA A 2 -9.22 43.05 0.61
C ALA A 2 -8.39 41.86 1.16
N PRO A 3 -7.47 41.27 0.36
CA PRO A 3 -6.67 40.14 0.81
C PRO A 3 -5.73 40.55 1.94
N TRP A 4 -6.09 40.22 3.18
CA TRP A 4 -5.25 40.49 4.36
C TRP A 4 -4.00 39.60 4.36
N PRO A 5 -2.79 40.14 4.59
CA PRO A 5 -1.54 39.39 4.43
C PRO A 5 -1.11 38.56 5.64
N ARG A 6 -1.78 38.70 6.81
CA ARG A 6 -1.41 38.01 8.07
C ARG A 6 -2.63 37.42 8.77
N ALA A 7 -2.42 36.44 9.64
CA ALA A 7 -3.48 35.72 10.37
C ALA A 7 -4.11 36.50 11.56
N GLU A 8 -3.78 37.78 11.75
CA GLU A 8 -4.32 38.62 12.84
C GLU A 8 -5.86 38.62 12.95
N PRO A 9 -6.67 38.71 11.87
CA PRO A 9 -8.13 38.77 11.98
C PRO A 9 -8.81 37.38 12.04
N LEU A 10 -8.06 36.30 12.28
CA LEU A 10 -8.58 34.93 12.19
C LEU A 10 -9.73 34.67 13.17
N ALA A 11 -9.63 35.18 14.40
CA ALA A 11 -10.70 35.07 15.41
C ALA A 11 -11.96 35.90 15.06
N ASP A 12 -11.78 37.06 14.43
CA ASP A 12 -12.89 37.92 14.00
C ASP A 12 -13.64 37.32 12.81
N LEU A 13 -12.88 36.81 11.83
CA LEU A 13 -13.44 36.13 10.67
C LEU A 13 -14.17 34.85 11.08
N GLN A 14 -13.65 34.10 12.06
CA GLN A 14 -14.35 32.94 12.60
C GLN A 14 -15.72 33.33 13.17
N ARG A 15 -15.78 34.33 14.06
CA ARG A 15 -17.04 34.78 14.67
C ARG A 15 -18.04 35.28 13.63
N LEU A 16 -17.59 36.02 12.63
CA LEU A 16 -18.45 36.48 11.54
C LEU A 16 -18.95 35.33 10.66
N ALA A 17 -18.12 34.33 10.41
CA ALA A 17 -18.50 33.12 9.69
C ALA A 17 -19.54 32.31 10.46
N GLU A 18 -19.38 32.15 11.77
CA GLU A 18 -20.37 31.53 12.67
C GLU A 18 -21.71 32.30 12.66
N GLY A 19 -21.67 33.62 12.45
CA GLY A 19 -22.82 34.47 12.22
C GLY A 19 -23.42 34.40 10.80
N GLY A 20 -22.94 33.50 9.94
CA GLY A 20 -23.44 33.27 8.57
C GLY A 20 -22.80 34.13 7.48
N SER A 21 -21.70 34.84 7.76
CA SER A 21 -21.02 35.68 6.76
C SER A 21 -20.16 34.86 5.81
N VAL A 22 -20.66 34.62 4.59
CA VAL A 22 -19.96 33.91 3.51
C VAL A 22 -18.59 34.52 3.17
N PRO A 23 -18.45 35.86 3.02
CA PRO A 23 -17.14 36.47 2.79
C PRO A 23 -16.17 36.26 3.96
N ALA A 24 -16.68 36.22 5.18
CA ALA A 24 -15.85 35.97 6.36
C ALA A 24 -15.36 34.52 6.41
N LEU A 25 -16.22 33.54 6.08
CA LEU A 25 -15.83 32.14 5.99
C LEU A 25 -14.72 31.93 4.95
N ARG A 26 -14.86 32.49 3.74
CA ARG A 26 -13.79 32.41 2.72
C ARG A 26 -12.49 33.04 3.19
N GLY A 27 -12.57 34.20 3.86
CA GLY A 27 -11.41 34.84 4.47
C GLY A 27 -10.76 33.97 5.54
N TYR A 28 -11.56 33.37 6.41
CA TYR A 28 -11.12 32.49 7.49
C TYR A 28 -10.37 31.26 6.96
N LEU A 29 -10.97 30.53 6.03
CA LEU A 29 -10.37 29.33 5.40
C LEU A 29 -9.03 29.66 4.74
N ARG A 30 -8.95 30.81 4.05
CA ARG A 30 -7.70 31.28 3.44
C ARG A 30 -6.64 31.59 4.48
N LEU A 31 -6.99 32.33 5.54
CA LEU A 31 -6.03 32.75 6.56
C LEU A 31 -5.56 31.60 7.45
N LEU A 32 -6.34 30.54 7.63
CA LEU A 32 -5.87 29.32 8.30
C LEU A 32 -4.60 28.77 7.64
N ASN A 33 -4.56 28.73 6.30
CA ASN A 33 -3.37 28.26 5.57
C ASN A 33 -2.19 29.25 5.57
N LEU A 34 -2.43 30.51 5.92
CA LEU A 34 -1.39 31.54 6.06
C LEU A 34 -0.97 31.77 7.52
N SER A 35 -1.53 31.01 8.45
CA SER A 35 -1.22 31.12 9.87
C SER A 35 -0.01 30.27 10.26
N ASP A 36 0.65 30.64 11.35
CA ASP A 36 1.78 29.88 11.92
C ASP A 36 1.32 28.67 12.76
N LEU A 37 0.05 28.25 12.61
CA LEU A 37 -0.50 27.10 13.32
C LEU A 37 0.08 25.78 12.78
N ASP A 38 0.34 24.84 13.68
CA ASP A 38 0.75 23.49 13.29
C ASP A 38 -0.33 22.77 12.46
N MET A 39 0.08 21.72 11.76
CA MET A 39 -0.77 21.01 10.81
C MET A 39 -2.01 20.40 11.48
N ALA A 40 -1.85 19.83 12.69
CA ALA A 40 -2.94 19.20 13.43
C ALA A 40 -4.00 20.22 13.86
N THR A 41 -3.55 21.37 14.37
CA THR A 41 -4.42 22.47 14.77
C THR A 41 -5.13 23.06 13.55
N ARG A 42 -4.44 23.23 12.41
CA ARG A 42 -5.10 23.67 11.16
C ARG A 42 -6.17 22.68 10.73
N SER A 43 -5.90 21.39 10.73
CA SER A 43 -6.87 20.35 10.39
C SER A 43 -8.12 20.41 11.27
N GLN A 44 -7.96 20.48 12.59
CA GLN A 44 -9.09 20.62 13.52
C GLN A 44 -9.94 21.88 13.25
N ARG A 45 -9.30 23.01 12.91
CA ARG A 45 -10.00 24.26 12.59
C ARG A 45 -10.78 24.18 11.29
N PHE A 46 -10.25 23.51 10.26
CA PHE A 46 -10.99 23.25 9.03
C PHE A 46 -12.19 22.32 9.25
N VAL A 47 -12.02 21.25 10.03
CA VAL A 47 -13.11 20.35 10.41
C VAL A 47 -14.22 21.12 11.15
N ALA A 48 -13.86 22.00 12.10
CA ALA A 48 -14.82 22.84 12.80
C ALA A 48 -15.53 23.86 11.89
N ALA A 49 -14.89 24.29 10.80
CA ALA A 49 -15.48 25.21 9.83
C ALA A 49 -16.41 24.52 8.82
N ARG A 50 -16.29 23.20 8.63
CA ARG A 50 -17.12 22.42 7.71
C ARG A 50 -18.63 22.69 7.83
N PRO A 51 -19.27 22.64 9.02
CA PRO A 51 -20.72 22.88 9.14
C PRO A 51 -21.15 24.30 8.74
N LEU A 52 -20.21 25.25 8.66
CA LEU A 52 -20.49 26.62 8.19
C LEU A 52 -20.54 26.70 6.66
N ALA A 53 -19.96 25.72 5.95
CA ALA A 53 -19.93 25.67 4.49
C ALA A 53 -21.21 25.01 3.93
N THR A 54 -22.33 25.72 3.98
CA THR A 54 -23.64 25.16 3.63
C THR A 54 -23.93 25.11 2.12
N GLY A 55 -23.39 26.05 1.34
CA GLY A 55 -23.60 26.13 -0.10
C GLY A 55 -22.39 25.67 -0.92
N VAL A 56 -22.63 25.49 -2.22
CA VAL A 56 -21.64 24.94 -3.17
C VAL A 56 -20.34 25.75 -3.18
N GLU A 57 -20.43 27.08 -3.20
CA GLU A 57 -19.25 27.93 -3.24
C GLU A 57 -18.46 27.94 -1.93
N GLU A 58 -19.13 27.79 -0.78
CA GLU A 58 -18.43 27.65 0.50
C GLU A 58 -17.75 26.28 0.59
N LYS A 59 -18.44 25.20 0.19
CA LYS A 59 -17.86 23.85 0.13
C LYS A 59 -16.66 23.82 -0.81
N ARG A 60 -16.74 24.46 -1.97
CA ARG A 60 -15.62 24.59 -2.91
C ARG A 60 -14.42 25.28 -2.26
N ALA A 61 -14.65 26.39 -1.57
CA ALA A 61 -13.58 27.11 -0.86
C ALA A 61 -12.95 26.25 0.26
N LEU A 62 -13.77 25.46 0.98
CA LEU A 62 -13.31 24.55 2.02
C LEU A 62 -12.41 23.44 1.44
N VAL A 63 -12.87 22.71 0.42
CA VAL A 63 -12.09 21.59 -0.14
C VAL A 63 -10.78 22.06 -0.77
N GLN A 64 -10.79 23.21 -1.47
CA GLN A 64 -9.56 23.80 -2.02
C GLN A 64 -8.57 24.21 -0.91
N ALA A 65 -9.07 24.73 0.21
CA ALA A 65 -8.20 25.09 1.34
C ALA A 65 -7.63 23.86 2.07
N LEU A 66 -8.41 22.78 2.20
CA LEU A 66 -7.96 21.52 2.78
C LEU A 66 -6.80 20.86 2.02
N GLY A 67 -6.64 21.15 0.73
CA GLY A 67 -5.52 20.65 -0.08
C GLY A 67 -4.12 20.98 0.46
N ALA A 68 -3.99 22.00 1.32
CA ALA A 68 -2.73 22.39 1.96
C ALA A 68 -2.52 21.78 3.36
N VAL A 69 -3.40 20.86 3.79
CA VAL A 69 -3.41 20.27 5.13
C VAL A 69 -3.19 18.76 5.01
N ALA A 70 -1.94 18.34 5.06
CA ALA A 70 -1.55 16.93 4.91
C ALA A 70 -1.81 16.12 6.19
N THR A 71 -3.07 15.80 6.46
CA THR A 71 -3.53 14.97 7.60
C THR A 71 -4.62 14.00 7.16
N VAL A 72 -4.75 12.87 7.85
CA VAL A 72 -5.80 11.87 7.56
C VAL A 72 -7.19 12.47 7.74
N GLU A 73 -7.38 13.31 8.76
CA GLU A 73 -8.66 13.97 9.04
C GLU A 73 -9.07 14.93 7.91
N ALA A 74 -8.10 15.64 7.32
CA ALA A 74 -8.35 16.48 6.15
C ALA A 74 -8.76 15.65 4.94
N LEU A 75 -8.10 14.50 4.73
CA LEU A 75 -8.42 13.57 3.65
C LEU A 75 -9.84 12.98 3.80
N GLN A 76 -10.22 12.55 4.99
CA GLN A 76 -11.58 12.08 5.31
C GLN A 76 -12.63 13.20 5.16
N THR A 77 -12.27 14.44 5.49
CA THR A 77 -13.15 15.59 5.29
C THR A 77 -13.38 15.88 3.80
N LEU A 78 -12.34 15.78 2.98
CA LEU A 78 -12.45 15.90 1.52
C LEU A 78 -13.38 14.83 0.95
N GLU A 79 -13.23 13.58 1.38
CA GLU A 79 -14.10 12.47 0.98
C GLU A 79 -15.58 12.77 1.30
N SER A 80 -15.87 13.09 2.57
CA SER A 80 -17.24 13.34 3.01
C SER A 80 -17.91 14.50 2.28
N VAL A 81 -17.18 15.59 1.97
CA VAL A 81 -17.75 16.74 1.23
C VAL A 81 -17.96 16.39 -0.24
N MET A 82 -17.07 15.60 -0.84
CA MET A 82 -17.16 15.13 -2.22
C MET A 82 -18.38 14.22 -2.43
N ASP A 83 -18.67 13.33 -1.47
CA ASP A 83 -19.85 12.45 -1.51
C ASP A 83 -21.17 13.23 -1.36
N GLU A 84 -21.16 14.29 -0.56
CA GLU A 84 -22.34 15.12 -0.29
C GLU A 84 -22.66 16.12 -1.39
N GLU A 85 -21.66 16.60 -2.13
CA GLU A 85 -21.80 17.70 -3.09
C GLU A 85 -21.12 17.39 -4.44
N PRO A 86 -21.86 16.87 -5.43
CA PRO A 86 -21.32 16.55 -6.75
C PRO A 86 -20.65 17.75 -7.45
N ALA A 87 -21.10 18.98 -7.17
CA ALA A 87 -20.60 20.20 -7.81
C ALA A 87 -19.18 20.62 -7.37
N VAL A 88 -18.60 19.95 -6.36
CA VAL A 88 -17.23 20.23 -5.87
C VAL A 88 -16.28 19.04 -6.02
N VAL A 89 -16.73 17.93 -6.63
CA VAL A 89 -15.94 16.70 -6.80
C VAL A 89 -14.56 16.97 -7.41
N GLU A 90 -14.50 17.73 -8.50
CA GLU A 90 -13.23 18.02 -9.20
C GLU A 90 -12.26 18.84 -8.34
N ASP A 91 -12.77 19.75 -7.50
CA ASP A 91 -11.97 20.56 -6.57
C ASP A 91 -11.48 19.74 -5.37
N ALA A 92 -12.35 18.87 -4.84
CA ALA A 92 -12.01 17.95 -3.77
C ALA A 92 -10.98 16.92 -4.24
N ALA A 93 -11.19 16.31 -5.40
CA ALA A 93 -10.29 15.31 -5.98
C ALA A 93 -8.87 15.87 -6.26
N ARG A 94 -8.74 17.12 -6.73
CA ARG A 94 -7.41 17.79 -6.83
C ARG A 94 -6.73 17.92 -5.47
N SER A 95 -7.51 18.22 -4.44
CA SER A 95 -7.01 18.34 -3.07
C SER A 95 -6.64 16.97 -2.50
N VAL A 96 -7.39 15.91 -2.84
CA VAL A 96 -7.06 14.51 -2.53
C VAL A 96 -5.74 14.10 -3.16
N VAL A 97 -5.47 14.43 -4.42
CA VAL A 97 -4.17 14.16 -5.06
C VAL A 97 -3.02 14.80 -4.28
N THR A 98 -3.21 16.05 -3.86
CA THR A 98 -2.18 16.83 -3.14
C THR A 98 -1.92 16.27 -1.74
N VAL A 99 -2.98 16.12 -0.93
CA VAL A 99 -2.91 15.60 0.44
C VAL A 99 -2.44 14.14 0.42
N GLY A 100 -3.01 13.33 -0.46
CA GLY A 100 -2.65 11.92 -0.58
C GLY A 100 -1.20 11.71 -1.01
N THR A 101 -0.66 12.55 -1.90
CA THR A 101 0.77 12.51 -2.26
C THR A 101 1.68 12.75 -1.06
N ALA A 102 1.30 13.64 -0.13
CA ALA A 102 2.07 13.89 1.08
C ALA A 102 1.94 12.74 2.10
N LEU A 103 0.78 12.09 2.16
CA LEU A 103 0.47 11.04 3.12
C LEU A 103 0.81 9.62 2.64
N ARG A 104 1.12 9.41 1.35
CA ARG A 104 1.33 8.08 0.75
C ARG A 104 2.35 7.19 1.47
N GLY A 105 3.35 7.79 2.13
CA GLY A 105 4.38 7.05 2.87
C GLY A 105 4.00 6.71 4.31
N THR A 106 3.05 7.44 4.91
CA THR A 106 2.67 7.27 6.32
C THR A 106 1.29 6.63 6.50
N ASN A 107 0.39 6.85 5.55
CA ASN A 107 -1.03 6.45 5.60
C ASN A 107 -1.50 5.91 4.23
N PRO A 108 -0.85 4.87 3.68
CA PRO A 108 -1.14 4.38 2.33
C PRO A 108 -2.58 3.88 2.16
N ASP A 109 -3.20 3.33 3.21
CA ASP A 109 -4.53 2.74 3.15
C ASP A 109 -5.63 3.79 3.09
N GLU A 110 -5.55 4.82 3.94
CA GLU A 110 -6.47 5.95 3.91
C GLU A 110 -6.34 6.72 2.58
N VAL A 111 -5.11 6.90 2.10
CA VAL A 111 -4.86 7.52 0.79
C VAL A 111 -5.48 6.71 -0.33
N ARG A 112 -5.32 5.39 -0.31
CA ARG A 112 -5.90 4.50 -1.32
C ARG A 112 -7.42 4.60 -1.33
N GLY A 113 -8.07 4.44 -0.17
CA GLY A 113 -9.54 4.49 -0.06
C GLY A 113 -10.11 5.78 -0.63
N VAL A 114 -9.63 6.93 -0.16
CA VAL A 114 -10.16 8.23 -0.57
C VAL A 114 -9.81 8.55 -2.04
N ALA A 115 -8.60 8.21 -2.51
CA ALA A 115 -8.23 8.41 -3.91
C ALA A 115 -9.06 7.51 -4.86
N THR A 116 -9.35 6.27 -4.46
CA THR A 116 -10.22 5.35 -5.19
C THR A 116 -11.63 5.91 -5.33
N ASN A 117 -12.23 6.43 -4.24
CA ASN A 117 -13.53 7.09 -4.27
C ASN A 117 -13.51 8.34 -5.19
N ALA A 118 -12.53 9.22 -5.00
CA ALA A 118 -12.36 10.42 -5.85
C ALA A 118 -12.27 10.08 -7.34
N ARG A 119 -11.60 8.99 -7.68
CA ARG A 119 -11.47 8.50 -9.06
C ARG A 119 -12.79 7.99 -9.65
N GLU A 120 -13.71 7.43 -8.84
CA GLU A 120 -15.04 7.02 -9.31
C GLU A 120 -15.95 8.19 -9.61
N LEU A 121 -15.77 9.27 -8.86
CA LEU A 121 -16.63 10.46 -8.95
C LEU A 121 -16.11 11.47 -9.98
N ALA A 122 -14.79 11.62 -10.11
CA ALA A 122 -14.17 12.55 -11.06
C ALA A 122 -14.46 12.19 -12.54
N ARG A 123 -14.56 13.20 -13.39
CA ARG A 123 -14.79 13.06 -14.83
C ARG A 123 -13.70 13.72 -15.67
N ASP A 124 -12.95 14.66 -15.09
CA ASP A 124 -11.77 15.23 -15.76
C ASP A 124 -10.71 14.15 -16.02
N ARG A 125 -10.35 13.97 -17.30
CA ARG A 125 -9.43 12.89 -17.73
C ARG A 125 -8.04 13.03 -17.13
N ARG A 126 -7.54 14.26 -16.97
CA ARG A 126 -6.21 14.49 -16.41
C ARG A 126 -6.23 14.14 -14.93
N LEU A 127 -7.24 14.60 -14.21
CA LEU A 127 -7.38 14.33 -12.78
C LEU A 127 -7.55 12.83 -12.50
N VAL A 128 -8.33 12.12 -13.32
CA VAL A 128 -8.44 10.65 -13.24
C VAL A 128 -7.07 9.99 -13.42
N GLY A 129 -6.26 10.46 -14.36
CA GLY A 129 -4.88 10.00 -14.54
C GLY A 129 -4.01 10.23 -13.31
N ASP A 130 -4.04 11.44 -12.74
CA ASP A 130 -3.29 11.80 -11.54
C ASP A 130 -3.71 10.96 -10.31
N LEU A 131 -5.02 10.67 -10.17
CA LEU A 131 -5.55 9.81 -9.11
C LEU A 131 -5.11 8.34 -9.28
N ASN A 132 -5.12 7.80 -10.50
CA ASN A 132 -4.62 6.45 -10.75
C ASN A 132 -3.13 6.32 -10.36
N VAL A 133 -2.29 7.30 -10.74
CA VAL A 133 -0.87 7.33 -10.33
C VAL A 133 -0.72 7.35 -8.81
N LEU A 134 -1.55 8.13 -8.11
CA LEU A 134 -1.53 8.15 -6.65
C LEU A 134 -1.92 6.79 -6.05
N ILE A 135 -3.03 6.19 -6.52
CA ILE A 135 -3.50 4.86 -6.10
C ILE A 135 -2.42 3.81 -6.31
N ASP A 136 -1.76 3.80 -7.47
CA ASP A 136 -0.68 2.88 -7.79
C ASP A 136 0.52 3.07 -6.84
N SER A 137 0.84 4.32 -6.48
CA SER A 137 1.96 4.62 -5.59
C SER A 137 1.77 4.13 -4.14
N VAL A 138 0.54 4.09 -3.64
CA VAL A 138 0.22 3.56 -2.29
C VAL A 138 -0.11 2.08 -2.29
N SER A 139 -0.34 1.52 -3.46
CA SER A 139 -0.59 0.09 -3.66
C SER A 139 0.67 -0.77 -3.47
N ALA A 140 1.86 -0.19 -3.34
CA ALA A 140 3.11 -0.95 -3.20
C ALA A 140 3.39 -1.46 -1.76
N GLY A 141 2.79 -0.85 -0.73
CA GLY A 141 3.40 -0.86 0.62
C GLY A 141 2.88 -1.85 1.68
N PHE A 142 1.79 -2.60 1.47
CA PHE A 142 1.27 -3.51 2.51
C PHE A 142 0.77 -4.86 1.99
N ASP A 143 0.73 -5.05 0.68
CA ASP A 143 0.27 -6.30 0.07
C ASP A 143 1.37 -7.35 -0.01
N ALA A 144 2.64 -6.96 0.16
CA ALA A 144 3.77 -7.86 0.05
C ALA A 144 4.15 -8.48 1.40
N VAL A 145 4.54 -9.75 1.39
CA VAL A 145 5.12 -10.40 2.56
C VAL A 145 6.57 -9.96 2.68
N LEU A 146 6.87 -9.21 3.75
CA LEU A 146 8.18 -8.57 3.93
C LEU A 146 9.09 -9.35 4.86
N ASP A 147 8.55 -9.96 5.91
CA ASP A 147 9.34 -10.67 6.91
C ASP A 147 9.40 -12.15 6.58
N TRP A 148 10.62 -12.66 6.36
CA TRP A 148 10.87 -14.05 6.02
C TRP A 148 11.89 -14.69 6.94
N LEU A 149 11.76 -16.00 7.11
CA LEU A 149 12.81 -16.89 7.62
C LEU A 149 13.34 -17.72 6.47
N ILE A 150 14.66 -17.74 6.25
CA ILE A 150 15.30 -18.55 5.21
C ILE A 150 16.08 -19.72 5.78
N SER A 151 16.09 -20.83 5.04
CA SER A 151 16.85 -22.03 5.35
C SER A 151 18.34 -21.87 4.99
N PRO A 152 19.19 -22.85 5.34
CA PRO A 152 20.45 -23.03 4.65
C PRO A 152 20.23 -23.29 3.16
N ILE A 153 21.28 -23.12 2.36
CA ILE A 153 21.30 -23.44 0.94
C ILE A 153 21.45 -24.95 0.76
N TYR A 154 20.70 -25.53 -0.17
CA TYR A 154 20.81 -26.93 -0.54
C TYR A 154 21.29 -27.07 -1.99
N ALA A 155 22.18 -28.04 -2.21
CA ALA A 155 22.67 -28.43 -3.53
C ALA A 155 23.09 -29.91 -3.49
N GLU A 156 23.11 -30.58 -4.64
CA GLU A 156 23.57 -31.95 -4.77
C GLU A 156 24.44 -32.08 -6.02
N ALA A 157 25.60 -32.74 -5.89
CA ALA A 157 26.56 -32.86 -6.98
C ALA A 157 25.94 -33.60 -8.18
N GLY A 158 26.08 -33.01 -9.37
CA GLY A 158 25.56 -33.58 -10.62
C GLY A 158 24.09 -33.27 -10.91
N LYS A 159 23.41 -32.49 -10.04
CA LYS A 159 22.04 -32.01 -10.28
C LYS A 159 22.05 -30.51 -10.58
N ASP A 160 21.30 -30.11 -11.59
CA ASP A 160 21.01 -28.72 -11.89
C ASP A 160 19.81 -28.22 -11.08
N HIS A 161 19.56 -26.91 -11.13
CA HIS A 161 18.47 -26.24 -10.43
C HIS A 161 17.10 -26.82 -10.79
N ILE A 162 16.93 -27.32 -12.02
CA ILE A 162 15.70 -27.97 -12.48
C ILE A 162 15.47 -29.28 -11.72
N ALA A 163 16.49 -30.12 -11.61
CA ALA A 163 16.42 -31.36 -10.84
C ALA A 163 16.28 -31.10 -9.33
N LEU A 164 16.97 -30.08 -8.81
CA LEU A 164 16.89 -29.70 -7.39
C LEU A 164 15.53 -29.11 -7.00
N HIS A 165 14.82 -28.47 -7.94
CA HIS A 165 13.48 -27.93 -7.73
C HIS A 165 12.47 -29.00 -7.32
N ASP A 166 12.49 -30.16 -7.98
CA ASP A 166 11.56 -31.26 -7.73
C ASP A 166 12.03 -32.20 -6.59
N GLN A 167 13.29 -32.10 -6.19
CA GLN A 167 13.85 -32.86 -5.08
C GLN A 167 13.42 -32.28 -3.73
N ALA A 168 12.80 -33.11 -2.88
CA ALA A 168 12.48 -32.72 -1.51
C ALA A 168 13.74 -32.57 -0.63
N PHE A 169 13.84 -31.47 0.09
CA PHE A 169 14.85 -31.25 1.14
C PHE A 169 14.21 -31.15 2.53
N ALA A 170 15.02 -30.98 3.57
CA ALA A 170 14.56 -30.91 4.96
C ALA A 170 13.38 -29.94 5.19
N PRO A 171 13.33 -28.72 4.60
CA PRO A 171 12.22 -27.79 4.83
C PRO A 171 10.86 -28.27 4.31
N GLU A 172 10.82 -29.25 3.39
CA GLU A 172 9.58 -29.86 2.89
C GLU A 172 9.07 -30.99 3.81
N GLN A 173 9.85 -31.40 4.81
CA GLN A 173 9.56 -32.56 5.65
C GLN A 173 9.01 -32.14 7.01
N ALA A 174 7.90 -32.73 7.42
CA ALA A 174 7.29 -32.46 8.72
C ALA A 174 8.25 -32.87 9.87
N GLY A 175 8.52 -31.94 10.79
CA GLY A 175 9.36 -32.18 11.96
C GLY A 175 10.87 -32.19 11.69
N ALA A 176 11.32 -31.81 10.49
CA ALA A 176 12.74 -31.65 10.22
C ALA A 176 13.34 -30.49 11.03
N ASP A 177 14.55 -30.70 11.56
CA ASP A 177 15.32 -29.67 12.24
C ASP A 177 16.04 -28.80 11.19
N VAL A 178 15.62 -27.53 11.07
CA VAL A 178 16.16 -26.57 10.10
C VAL A 178 16.51 -25.29 10.84
N THR A 179 17.74 -24.82 10.67
CA THR A 179 18.18 -23.52 11.20
C THR A 179 17.69 -22.40 10.30
N TRP A 180 16.71 -21.64 10.79
CA TRP A 180 16.10 -20.53 10.06
C TRP A 180 16.77 -19.20 10.41
N THR A 181 17.07 -18.38 9.40
CA THR A 181 17.68 -17.06 9.55
C THR A 181 16.74 -15.97 9.04
N PRO A 182 16.51 -14.86 9.76
CA PRO A 182 15.67 -13.77 9.27
C PRO A 182 16.24 -13.09 8.02
N ILE A 183 15.36 -12.72 7.10
CA ILE A 183 15.63 -11.83 5.96
C ILE A 183 14.39 -10.98 5.68
N ALA A 184 14.60 -9.74 5.22
CA ALA A 184 13.53 -8.81 4.88
C ALA A 184 13.46 -8.58 3.37
N GLY A 185 12.25 -8.48 2.83
CA GLY A 185 11.99 -8.02 1.48
C GLY A 185 11.95 -6.49 1.37
N ASP A 186 12.18 -5.98 0.17
CA ASP A 186 12.10 -4.55 -0.12
C ASP A 186 10.66 -4.11 -0.40
N ALA A 187 10.06 -3.37 0.53
CA ALA A 187 8.72 -2.83 0.39
C ALA A 187 8.55 -1.89 -0.82
N ALA A 188 9.61 -1.19 -1.24
CA ALA A 188 9.56 -0.35 -2.43
C ALA A 188 9.54 -1.16 -3.73
N ASN A 189 9.89 -2.46 -3.67
CA ASN A 189 9.95 -3.38 -4.80
C ASN A 189 9.02 -4.59 -4.60
N SER A 190 7.79 -4.35 -4.12
CA SER A 190 6.76 -5.38 -3.86
C SER A 190 7.25 -6.57 -3.02
N GLY A 191 8.09 -6.30 -2.02
CA GLY A 191 8.63 -7.31 -1.11
C GLY A 191 9.66 -8.23 -1.74
N ALA A 192 10.34 -7.80 -2.81
CA ALA A 192 11.41 -8.58 -3.40
C ALA A 192 12.49 -8.88 -2.36
N VAL A 193 12.77 -10.17 -2.18
CA VAL A 193 13.91 -10.68 -1.41
C VAL A 193 15.00 -11.03 -2.40
N VAL A 194 16.17 -10.42 -2.23
CA VAL A 194 17.31 -10.58 -3.12
C VAL A 194 18.44 -11.28 -2.37
N PHE A 195 18.99 -12.33 -2.97
CA PHE A 195 20.08 -13.13 -2.43
C PHE A 195 21.41 -12.75 -3.08
N ASP A 196 21.77 -11.47 -3.01
CA ASP A 196 23.02 -10.96 -3.58
C ASP A 196 24.17 -11.11 -2.57
N GLY A 197 25.33 -11.53 -3.07
CA GLY A 197 26.56 -11.54 -2.29
C GLY A 197 26.73 -12.76 -1.37
N LEU A 198 27.67 -12.68 -0.43
CA LEU A 198 27.88 -13.72 0.58
C LEU A 198 26.74 -13.66 1.61
N PRO A 199 26.23 -14.81 2.10
CA PRO A 199 26.68 -16.18 1.83
C PRO A 199 26.01 -16.86 0.61
N PHE A 200 25.24 -16.14 -0.19
CA PHE A 200 24.33 -16.69 -1.21
C PHE A 200 24.95 -17.00 -2.57
N HIS A 201 26.23 -16.71 -2.77
CA HIS A 201 26.91 -16.96 -4.03
C HIS A 201 26.82 -18.41 -4.54
N GLY A 202 26.63 -18.51 -5.85
CA GLY A 202 26.87 -19.70 -6.66
C GLY A 202 25.63 -20.20 -7.37
N ASP A 203 25.84 -21.22 -8.19
CA ASP A 203 24.84 -21.74 -9.12
C ASP A 203 24.33 -23.12 -8.68
N GLN A 204 23.27 -23.60 -9.33
CA GLN A 204 22.71 -24.96 -9.17
C GLN A 204 22.41 -25.30 -7.71
N ARG A 205 21.52 -24.51 -7.11
CA ARG A 205 21.16 -24.61 -5.68
C ARG A 205 19.72 -24.20 -5.44
N VAL A 206 19.22 -24.49 -4.24
CA VAL A 206 17.90 -24.06 -3.79
C VAL A 206 17.97 -23.48 -2.38
N ILE A 207 17.10 -22.55 -2.07
CA ILE A 207 16.86 -22.01 -0.73
C ILE A 207 15.37 -21.99 -0.48
N TYR A 208 14.99 -22.10 0.80
CA TYR A 208 13.61 -21.99 1.21
C TYR A 208 13.42 -20.72 2.02
N ALA A 209 12.28 -20.07 1.84
CA ALA A 209 11.79 -18.99 2.68
C ALA A 209 10.44 -19.40 3.27
N LYS A 210 10.22 -19.16 4.57
CA LYS A 210 8.94 -19.38 5.23
C LYS A 210 8.46 -18.12 5.93
N ALA A 211 7.14 -17.99 5.99
CA ALA A 211 6.42 -16.95 6.71
C ALA A 211 5.03 -17.49 7.09
N GLU A 212 4.27 -16.72 7.85
CA GLU A 212 2.85 -16.97 8.09
C GLU A 212 2.02 -15.76 7.68
N ILE A 213 0.85 -16.01 7.08
CA ILE A 213 -0.13 -14.99 6.72
C ILE A 213 -1.34 -15.10 7.64
N TYR A 214 -1.66 -14.04 8.36
CA TYR A 214 -2.92 -13.93 9.09
C TYR A 214 -4.03 -13.48 8.14
N ALA A 215 -5.15 -14.21 8.12
CA ALA A 215 -6.39 -13.77 7.49
C ALA A 215 -7.48 -13.53 8.55
N PRO A 216 -8.25 -12.42 8.46
CA PRO A 216 -9.29 -12.10 9.43
C PRO A 216 -10.52 -13.01 9.33
N ALA A 217 -10.69 -13.71 8.21
CA ALA A 217 -11.71 -14.71 7.95
C ALA A 217 -11.19 -15.67 6.88
N ALA A 218 -11.83 -16.82 6.72
CA ALA A 218 -11.53 -17.70 5.60
C ALA A 218 -11.85 -17.00 4.27
N MET A 219 -10.91 -16.99 3.33
CA MET A 219 -11.04 -16.24 2.08
C MET A 219 -10.16 -16.79 0.95
N THR A 220 -10.58 -16.52 -0.28
CA THR A 220 -9.75 -16.73 -1.46
C THR A 220 -9.09 -15.40 -1.83
N VAL A 221 -7.78 -15.42 -2.00
CA VAL A 221 -6.99 -14.25 -2.41
C VAL A 221 -6.14 -14.61 -3.62
N GLN A 222 -5.79 -13.61 -4.41
CA GLN A 222 -4.84 -13.73 -5.50
C GLN A 222 -3.41 -13.54 -4.96
N ALA A 223 -2.58 -14.56 -5.10
CA ALA A 223 -1.14 -14.46 -4.90
C ALA A 223 -0.47 -13.99 -6.19
N GLN A 224 0.39 -12.99 -6.05
CA GLN A 224 1.24 -12.45 -7.11
C GLN A 224 2.69 -12.68 -6.72
N THR A 225 3.45 -13.38 -7.56
CA THR A 225 4.84 -13.76 -7.26
C THR A 225 5.72 -13.62 -8.49
N GLY A 226 7.03 -13.63 -8.27
CA GLY A 226 8.06 -13.63 -9.28
C GLY A 226 9.29 -14.28 -8.68
N SER A 227 10.19 -14.75 -9.54
CA SER A 227 11.44 -15.36 -9.11
C SER A 227 12.53 -15.20 -10.14
N ASP A 228 13.76 -15.37 -9.68
CA ASP A 228 14.97 -15.59 -10.45
C ASP A 228 15.71 -16.70 -9.71
N ASP A 229 15.80 -17.96 -10.14
CA ASP A 229 15.22 -18.57 -11.34
C ASP A 229 13.84 -19.20 -11.03
N GLY A 230 13.79 -20.48 -10.64
CA GLY A 230 12.55 -21.23 -10.43
C GLY A 230 11.93 -20.97 -9.06
N ILE A 231 10.62 -21.25 -8.92
CA ILE A 231 9.87 -21.06 -7.68
C ILE A 231 8.82 -22.13 -7.46
N LYS A 232 8.70 -22.62 -6.23
CA LYS A 232 7.61 -23.49 -5.79
C LYS A 232 7.03 -22.93 -4.51
N VAL A 233 5.71 -22.81 -4.44
CA VAL A 233 5.01 -22.16 -3.35
C VAL A 233 4.04 -23.14 -2.72
N TRP A 234 4.10 -23.23 -1.39
CA TRP A 234 3.14 -23.95 -0.58
C TRP A 234 2.40 -23.00 0.33
N VAL A 235 1.10 -23.23 0.49
CA VAL A 235 0.25 -22.56 1.48
C VAL A 235 -0.50 -23.65 2.22
N ASN A 236 -0.50 -23.61 3.56
CA ASN A 236 -1.14 -24.63 4.39
C ASN A 236 -0.66 -26.07 4.09
N GLY A 237 0.59 -26.22 3.63
CA GLY A 237 1.18 -27.52 3.28
C GLY A 237 0.85 -28.03 1.87
N GLU A 238 0.00 -27.34 1.12
CA GLU A 238 -0.36 -27.70 -0.26
C GLU A 238 0.45 -26.89 -1.28
N VAL A 239 0.96 -27.53 -2.33
CA VAL A 239 1.61 -26.82 -3.45
C VAL A 239 0.53 -26.05 -4.21
N VAL A 240 0.62 -24.73 -4.17
CA VAL A 240 -0.32 -23.82 -4.87
C VAL A 240 0.25 -23.25 -6.16
N HIS A 241 1.57 -23.25 -6.32
CA HIS A 241 2.25 -22.80 -7.53
C HIS A 241 3.61 -23.46 -7.71
N SER A 242 4.01 -23.68 -8.97
CA SER A 242 5.32 -24.20 -9.32
C SER A 242 5.73 -23.76 -10.72
N PHE A 243 6.90 -23.14 -10.81
CA PHE A 243 7.58 -22.79 -12.05
C PHE A 243 9.01 -23.32 -11.98
N ASN A 244 9.35 -24.26 -12.87
CA ASN A 244 10.64 -24.96 -12.88
C ASN A 244 11.41 -24.69 -14.17
N ASN A 245 11.89 -23.46 -14.35
CA ASN A 245 12.74 -23.05 -15.47
C ASN A 245 13.54 -21.80 -15.09
N SER A 246 14.49 -21.39 -15.94
CA SER A 246 15.28 -20.18 -15.74
C SER A 246 14.54 -18.93 -16.20
N ARG A 247 14.64 -17.85 -15.43
CA ARG A 247 14.09 -16.52 -15.74
C ARG A 247 14.71 -15.48 -14.82
N ALA A 248 14.76 -14.22 -15.29
CA ALA A 248 15.04 -13.10 -14.40
C ALA A 248 13.80 -12.71 -13.59
N LEU A 249 14.00 -12.08 -12.42
CA LEU A 249 12.89 -11.57 -11.61
C LEU A 249 12.13 -10.50 -12.37
N THR A 250 10.90 -10.82 -12.71
CA THR A 250 9.85 -9.84 -12.97
C THR A 250 8.88 -9.91 -11.80
N VAL A 251 8.81 -8.83 -11.03
CA VAL A 251 7.95 -8.74 -9.84
C VAL A 251 6.49 -8.98 -10.24
N ASN A 252 5.80 -9.84 -9.48
CA ASN A 252 4.38 -10.18 -9.70
C ASN A 252 4.09 -10.81 -11.09
N GLN A 253 5.09 -11.44 -11.73
CA GLN A 253 4.95 -12.06 -13.05
C GLN A 253 3.95 -13.21 -13.08
N ASP A 254 3.89 -14.01 -12.02
CA ASP A 254 2.96 -15.11 -11.87
C ASP A 254 1.79 -14.68 -10.99
N THR A 255 0.59 -15.10 -11.36
CA THR A 255 -0.64 -14.79 -10.64
C THR A 255 -1.51 -16.03 -10.53
N PHE A 256 -1.92 -16.40 -9.32
CA PHE A 256 -2.75 -17.57 -9.04
C PHE A 256 -3.57 -17.35 -7.78
N ASN A 257 -4.69 -18.09 -7.63
CA ASN A 257 -5.53 -17.99 -6.45
C ASN A 257 -5.07 -18.96 -5.37
N ILE A 258 -5.09 -18.51 -4.11
CA ILE A 258 -4.84 -19.32 -2.92
C ILE A 258 -6.02 -19.22 -1.97
N SER A 259 -6.24 -20.28 -1.19
CA SER A 259 -7.25 -20.31 -0.12
C SER A 259 -6.56 -20.12 1.22
N LEU A 260 -7.01 -19.12 1.99
CA LEU A 260 -6.57 -18.85 3.35
C LEU A 260 -7.68 -19.26 4.33
N ASN A 261 -7.30 -19.96 5.39
CA ASN A 261 -8.13 -20.20 6.56
C ASN A 261 -8.16 -18.94 7.43
N GLU A 262 -9.21 -18.78 8.23
CA GLU A 262 -9.20 -17.77 9.30
C GLU A 262 -8.03 -18.02 10.26
N GLY A 263 -7.31 -16.96 10.61
CA GLY A 263 -6.10 -17.04 11.43
C GLY A 263 -4.81 -17.17 10.61
N TRP A 264 -3.78 -17.78 11.20
CA TRP A 264 -2.44 -17.88 10.60
C TRP A 264 -2.34 -19.06 9.63
N ASN A 265 -1.82 -18.79 8.44
CA ASN A 265 -1.61 -19.72 7.35
C ASN A 265 -0.12 -19.83 7.06
N PRO A 266 0.53 -20.98 7.28
CA PRO A 266 1.94 -21.15 6.93
C PRO A 266 2.14 -21.09 5.42
N VAL A 267 3.20 -20.39 5.03
CA VAL A 267 3.71 -20.29 3.66
C VAL A 267 5.13 -20.78 3.62
N LEU A 268 5.43 -21.61 2.63
CA LEU A 268 6.78 -22.02 2.29
C LEU A 268 7.01 -21.69 0.82
N ILE A 269 8.16 -21.11 0.51
CA ILE A 269 8.62 -20.87 -0.86
C ILE A 269 9.97 -21.55 -1.00
N LYS A 270 10.15 -22.28 -2.09
CA LYS A 270 11.43 -22.78 -2.55
C LYS A 270 11.81 -21.99 -3.78
N VAL A 271 13.03 -21.46 -3.81
CA VAL A 271 13.57 -20.74 -4.96
C VAL A 271 14.78 -21.52 -5.47
N SER A 272 14.79 -21.88 -6.75
CA SER A 272 15.92 -22.54 -7.39
C SER A 272 16.77 -21.52 -8.14
N GLN A 273 18.08 -21.75 -8.14
CA GLN A 273 19.05 -20.89 -8.80
C GLN A 273 19.86 -21.69 -9.82
N GLY A 274 19.70 -21.38 -11.09
CA GLY A 274 20.50 -21.85 -12.20
C GLY A 274 21.79 -21.04 -12.38
N GLY A 275 21.73 -19.73 -12.21
CA GLY A 275 22.92 -18.88 -12.06
C GLY A 275 22.66 -17.38 -12.26
N GLY A 276 23.59 -16.54 -11.81
CA GLY A 276 23.43 -15.08 -11.88
C GLY A 276 22.72 -14.52 -10.63
N ASN A 277 21.72 -13.66 -10.84
CA ASN A 277 20.95 -13.05 -9.75
C ASN A 277 19.98 -14.07 -9.15
N TRP A 278 19.65 -13.94 -7.88
CA TRP A 278 18.76 -14.89 -7.20
C TRP A 278 17.78 -14.14 -6.32
N SER A 279 16.48 -14.32 -6.56
CA SER A 279 15.47 -13.53 -5.85
C SER A 279 14.06 -14.10 -5.98
N PHE A 280 13.16 -13.63 -5.13
CA PHE A 280 11.72 -13.88 -5.26
C PHE A 280 10.89 -12.76 -4.64
N ASN A 281 9.59 -12.74 -4.88
CA ASN A 281 8.65 -11.90 -4.15
C ASN A 281 7.31 -12.63 -3.92
N LEU A 282 6.55 -12.26 -2.89
CA LEU A 282 5.16 -12.70 -2.73
C LEU A 282 4.30 -11.53 -2.27
N ARG A 283 3.20 -11.31 -2.98
CA ARG A 283 2.20 -10.30 -2.71
C ARG A 283 0.80 -10.90 -2.75
N LEU A 284 -0.11 -10.38 -1.96
CA LEU A 284 -1.49 -10.85 -1.83
C LEU A 284 -2.46 -9.73 -2.17
N ARG A 285 -3.43 -10.04 -3.03
CA ARG A 285 -4.51 -9.17 -3.48
C ARG A 285 -5.82 -9.91 -3.42
N ASP A 286 -6.95 -9.22 -3.45
CA ASP A 286 -8.22 -9.89 -3.73
C ASP A 286 -8.26 -10.33 -5.20
N THR A 287 -9.33 -11.03 -5.58
CA THR A 287 -9.50 -11.53 -6.95
C THR A 287 -9.70 -10.45 -8.00
N ASP A 288 -10.00 -9.21 -7.58
CA ASP A 288 -10.13 -8.04 -8.44
C ASP A 288 -8.83 -7.21 -8.49
N GLY A 289 -7.76 -7.68 -7.84
CA GLY A 289 -6.44 -7.04 -7.82
C GLY A 289 -6.31 -5.92 -6.77
N VAL A 290 -7.28 -5.77 -5.88
CA VAL A 290 -7.30 -4.75 -4.82
C VAL A 290 -6.67 -5.30 -3.53
N LYS A 291 -6.22 -4.40 -2.65
CA LYS A 291 -5.65 -4.77 -1.35
C LYS A 291 -6.71 -5.51 -0.51
N VAL A 292 -6.29 -6.59 0.14
CA VAL A 292 -7.11 -7.32 1.11
C VAL A 292 -6.91 -6.72 2.49
N GLU A 293 -7.97 -6.15 3.06
CA GLU A 293 -7.92 -5.57 4.39
C GLU A 293 -7.79 -6.63 5.50
N GLY A 294 -7.04 -6.28 6.55
CA GLY A 294 -6.86 -7.15 7.71
C GLY A 294 -5.85 -8.29 7.55
N LEU A 295 -5.26 -8.49 6.37
CA LEU A 295 -4.13 -9.41 6.23
C LEU A 295 -2.93 -8.92 7.04
N ARG A 296 -2.16 -9.84 7.61
CA ARG A 296 -0.87 -9.56 8.27
C ARG A 296 0.11 -10.66 7.89
N SER A 297 1.41 -10.37 7.96
CA SER A 297 2.44 -11.39 7.82
C SER A 297 3.42 -11.36 8.99
N ARG A 298 4.10 -12.48 9.24
CA ARG A 298 5.21 -12.59 10.19
C ARG A 298 6.19 -13.68 9.79
N ALA A 299 7.42 -13.54 10.26
CA ALA A 299 8.48 -14.54 10.20
C ALA A 299 8.54 -15.33 11.53
N GLN A 300 7.93 -16.51 11.60
CA GLN A 300 7.97 -17.39 12.78
C GLN A 300 8.17 -18.88 12.42
#